data_AF-A0A5N0TM31-F1
#
_entry.id   AF-A0A5N0TM31-F1
#
_cell.length_a   1.000
_cell.length_b   1.000
_cell.length_c   1.000
_cell.angle_alpha   90.00
_cell.angle_beta   90.00
_cell.angle_gamma   90.00
#
_symmetry.space_group_name_H-M   'P 1'
#
loop_
_entity.id
_entity.type
_entity.pdbx_description
1 polymer ?
#
loop_
_entity_poly.entity_id
_entity_poly.type
_entity_poly.pdbx_seq_one_letter_code
_entity_poly.pdbx_strand_id
1 'polypeptide(L)'
;MNAATALGLPERAQVLGVMAAMGESGLRNITYGDWETAGVTNPNGTRTTSIGLFQQQTSWGSTDERLNPTKSATLFYQRLAKLDGWETLPASQAIHRVQINSDPNHYSKWEAAAEQVTAALTVPCAGPDLELAAGPREWGGYENGKIPTSALARVPWAPEMRLRADAARSLTKLNAAFRQTFGYDLPLNDGYRDYAGQVEAKRIYGAEAATPGSSNHGWAIAIDAGTYTHMRISFDSATYSWLTTNGARYGWVNPDWAKPGGTGPDEAWHWEYHGTV
;
A
#
# COMPACT_ATOMS: atom_id res chain seq x y z
N MET A 1 9.81 -4.03 -4.77
CA MET A 1 10.00 -2.59 -5.07
C MET A 1 11.06 -1.98 -4.17
N ASN A 2 10.89 -1.97 -2.84
CA ASN A 2 11.89 -1.42 -1.89
C ASN A 2 13.32 -1.94 -2.06
N ALA A 3 13.51 -3.20 -2.48
CA ALA A 3 14.84 -3.75 -2.74
C ALA A 3 15.56 -3.08 -3.92
N ALA A 4 14.85 -2.69 -4.98
CA ALA A 4 15.43 -1.92 -6.09
C ALA A 4 15.74 -0.48 -5.65
N THR A 5 14.84 0.14 -4.91
CA THR A 5 15.01 1.48 -4.33
C THR A 5 16.24 1.55 -3.41
N ALA A 6 16.43 0.55 -2.55
CA ALA A 6 17.58 0.46 -1.65
C ALA A 6 18.93 0.33 -2.39
N LEU A 7 18.91 -0.11 -3.65
CA LEU A 7 20.08 -0.20 -4.53
C LEU A 7 20.21 1.01 -5.47
N GLY A 8 19.34 2.03 -5.33
CA GLY A 8 19.35 3.22 -6.18
C GLY A 8 18.93 2.96 -7.63
N LEU A 9 18.23 1.85 -7.90
CA LEU A 9 17.79 1.49 -9.26
C LEU A 9 16.51 2.25 -9.66
N PRO A 10 16.36 2.59 -10.95
CA PRO A 10 15.20 3.35 -11.43
C PRO A 10 13.91 2.51 -11.37
N GLU A 11 12.75 3.18 -11.50
CA GLU A 11 11.42 2.54 -11.48
C GLU A 11 11.30 1.38 -12.47
N ARG A 12 11.94 1.49 -13.64
CA ARG A 12 12.02 0.40 -14.61
C ARG A 12 12.50 -0.91 -14.00
N ALA A 13 13.50 -0.88 -13.11
CA ALA A 13 13.96 -2.09 -12.42
C ALA A 13 12.83 -2.73 -11.61
N GLN A 14 12.02 -1.91 -10.92
CA GLN A 14 10.89 -2.39 -10.12
C GLN A 14 9.88 -3.16 -10.98
N VAL A 15 9.55 -2.62 -12.17
CA VAL A 15 8.70 -3.31 -13.16
C VAL A 15 9.31 -4.67 -13.52
N LEU A 16 10.60 -4.72 -13.85
CA LEU A 16 11.27 -5.97 -14.23
C LEU A 16 11.23 -7.02 -13.11
N GLY A 17 11.43 -6.62 -11.86
CA GLY A 17 11.37 -7.56 -10.74
C GLY A 17 9.96 -8.06 -10.45
N VAL A 18 8.93 -7.21 -10.58
CA VAL A 18 7.52 -7.63 -10.47
C VAL A 18 7.17 -8.61 -11.60
N MET A 19 7.54 -8.26 -12.84
CA MET A 19 7.30 -9.09 -14.03
C MET A 19 7.98 -10.46 -13.92
N ALA A 20 9.22 -10.50 -13.42
CA ALA A 20 9.93 -11.75 -13.15
C ALA A 20 9.18 -12.59 -12.12
N ALA A 21 8.83 -12.03 -10.96
CA ALA A 21 8.11 -12.76 -9.91
C ALA A 21 6.73 -13.27 -10.35
N MET A 22 6.04 -12.55 -11.24
CA MET A 22 4.81 -13.03 -11.88
C MET A 22 5.06 -14.27 -12.75
N GLY A 23 6.11 -14.24 -13.58
CA GLY A 23 6.45 -15.36 -14.46
C GLY A 23 6.93 -16.59 -13.71
N GLU A 24 7.74 -16.41 -12.67
CA GLU A 24 8.35 -17.51 -11.94
C GLU A 24 7.40 -18.21 -10.97
N SER A 25 6.54 -17.44 -10.28
CA SER A 25 5.77 -17.99 -9.16
C SER A 25 4.34 -17.48 -9.06
N GLY A 26 3.90 -16.63 -10.00
CA GLY A 26 2.63 -15.93 -9.88
C GLY A 26 2.57 -15.05 -8.62
N LEU A 27 3.70 -14.44 -8.23
CA LEU A 27 3.87 -13.63 -7.02
C LEU A 27 3.73 -14.40 -5.70
N ARG A 28 4.01 -15.71 -5.69
CA ARG A 28 3.92 -16.54 -4.47
C ARG A 28 5.31 -16.99 -4.03
N ASN A 29 5.60 -16.81 -2.75
CA ASN A 29 6.86 -17.29 -2.19
C ASN A 29 6.77 -18.81 -1.88
N ILE A 30 7.10 -19.65 -2.86
CA ILE A 30 6.91 -21.11 -2.81
C ILE A 30 8.20 -21.85 -2.42
N THR A 31 8.06 -22.99 -1.73
CA THR A 31 9.19 -23.80 -1.24
C THR A 31 9.56 -24.97 -2.15
N TYR A 32 9.06 -24.96 -3.39
CA TYR A 32 9.24 -26.00 -4.39
C TYR A 32 9.43 -25.35 -5.77
N GLY A 33 9.93 -26.13 -6.74
CA GLY A 33 10.09 -25.67 -8.12
C GLY A 33 9.93 -26.79 -9.15
N ASP A 34 10.63 -26.64 -10.28
CA ASP A 34 10.44 -27.49 -11.46
C ASP A 34 10.84 -28.96 -11.24
N TRP A 35 11.75 -29.23 -10.30
CA TRP A 35 12.10 -30.62 -9.95
C TRP A 35 10.93 -31.29 -9.24
N GLU A 36 10.38 -30.68 -8.19
CA GLU A 36 9.29 -31.25 -7.40
C GLU A 36 7.99 -31.40 -8.20
N THR A 37 7.79 -30.55 -9.21
CA THR A 37 6.55 -30.51 -9.99
C THR A 37 6.63 -31.30 -11.30
N ALA A 38 7.76 -31.25 -12.01
CA ALA A 38 7.90 -31.82 -13.36
C ALA A 38 9.21 -32.62 -13.56
N GLY A 39 10.04 -32.77 -12.52
CA GLY A 39 11.30 -33.53 -12.59
C GLY A 39 12.37 -32.88 -13.47
N VAL A 40 12.31 -31.56 -13.68
CA VAL A 40 13.27 -30.83 -14.53
C VAL A 40 14.67 -30.89 -13.92
N THR A 41 15.66 -31.13 -14.78
CA THR A 41 17.08 -31.22 -14.39
C THR A 41 17.88 -30.10 -15.01
N ASN A 42 18.98 -29.75 -14.34
CA ASN A 42 20.03 -28.90 -14.89
C ASN A 42 20.72 -29.60 -16.07
N PRO A 43 21.44 -28.86 -16.94
CA PRO A 43 22.16 -29.45 -18.08
C PRO A 43 23.15 -30.57 -17.73
N ASN A 44 23.64 -30.58 -16.48
CA ASN A 44 24.53 -31.62 -15.96
C ASN A 44 23.79 -32.83 -15.34
N GLY A 45 22.47 -32.91 -15.48
CA GLY A 45 21.62 -33.97 -14.95
C GLY A 45 21.27 -33.86 -13.46
N THR A 46 21.78 -32.85 -12.74
CA THR A 46 21.40 -32.63 -11.34
C THR A 46 19.99 -32.07 -11.22
N ARG A 47 19.32 -32.32 -10.09
CA ARG A 47 17.99 -31.76 -9.79
C ARG A 47 18.05 -30.23 -9.80
N THR A 48 17.08 -29.56 -10.39
CA THR A 48 16.91 -28.11 -10.16
C THR A 48 16.56 -27.87 -8.69
N THR A 49 17.00 -26.73 -8.16
CA THR A 49 16.80 -26.38 -6.73
C THR A 49 16.02 -25.08 -6.54
N SER A 50 15.26 -24.70 -7.57
CA SER A 50 14.52 -23.46 -7.66
C SER A 50 13.47 -23.35 -6.56
N ILE A 51 13.53 -22.26 -5.78
CA ILE A 51 12.54 -21.93 -4.75
C ILE A 51 12.35 -20.41 -4.67
N GLY A 52 11.33 -20.01 -3.92
CA GLY A 52 11.06 -18.62 -3.57
C GLY A 52 10.37 -17.84 -4.68
N LEU A 53 10.22 -16.54 -4.43
CA LEU A 53 9.47 -15.61 -5.28
C LEU A 53 9.97 -15.56 -6.74
N PHE A 54 11.28 -15.74 -6.94
CA PHE A 54 11.96 -15.69 -8.24
C PHE A 54 12.44 -17.06 -8.74
N GLN A 55 12.02 -18.15 -8.10
CA GLN A 55 12.45 -19.52 -8.46
C GLN A 55 13.97 -19.66 -8.63
N GLN A 56 14.73 -19.13 -7.67
CA GLN A 56 16.18 -19.06 -7.71
C GLN A 56 16.81 -20.39 -7.30
N GLN A 57 17.79 -20.90 -8.06
CA GLN A 57 18.59 -22.07 -7.69
C GLN A 57 19.60 -21.77 -6.56
N THR A 58 20.21 -22.80 -5.98
CA THR A 58 21.24 -22.67 -4.92
C THR A 58 22.42 -21.77 -5.29
N SER A 59 22.74 -21.63 -6.59
CA SER A 59 23.78 -20.72 -7.08
C SER A 59 23.48 -19.23 -6.85
N TRP A 60 22.25 -18.88 -6.46
CA TRP A 60 21.86 -17.52 -6.12
C TRP A 60 22.13 -17.16 -4.66
N GLY A 61 22.10 -18.13 -3.75
CA GLY A 61 22.23 -17.90 -2.32
C GLY A 61 21.70 -19.06 -1.47
N SER A 62 21.79 -18.90 -0.15
CA SER A 62 21.25 -19.86 0.81
C SER A 62 19.72 -20.02 0.69
N THR A 63 19.18 -21.10 1.25
CA THR A 63 17.73 -21.32 1.30
C THR A 63 16.99 -20.18 2.00
N ASP A 64 17.52 -19.68 3.12
CA ASP A 64 16.92 -18.57 3.87
C ASP A 64 16.89 -17.26 3.08
N GLU A 65 17.91 -17.01 2.25
CA GLU A 65 17.95 -15.84 1.37
C GLU A 65 16.93 -15.96 0.24
N ARG A 66 16.83 -17.14 -0.39
CA ARG A 66 15.93 -17.39 -1.51
C ARG A 66 14.45 -17.45 -1.08
N LEU A 67 14.17 -17.90 0.15
CA LEU A 67 12.83 -17.89 0.74
C LEU A 67 12.47 -16.58 1.45
N ASN A 68 13.38 -15.62 1.57
CA ASN A 68 13.05 -14.29 2.05
C ASN A 68 12.74 -13.38 0.84
N PRO A 69 11.51 -12.86 0.69
CA PRO A 69 11.13 -12.07 -0.49
C PRO A 69 12.01 -10.83 -0.72
N THR A 70 12.42 -10.15 0.36
CA THR A 70 13.29 -8.98 0.25
C THR A 70 14.69 -9.39 -0.19
N LYS A 71 15.29 -10.42 0.40
CA LYS A 71 16.64 -10.87 0.05
C LYS A 71 16.72 -11.45 -1.36
N SER A 72 15.77 -12.33 -1.73
CA SER A 72 15.67 -12.89 -3.09
C SER A 72 15.50 -11.81 -4.17
N ALA A 73 14.68 -10.77 -3.90
CA ALA A 73 14.56 -9.61 -4.77
C ALA A 73 15.88 -8.82 -4.86
N THR A 74 16.56 -8.58 -3.74
CA THR A 74 17.87 -7.92 -3.72
C THR A 74 18.89 -8.66 -4.58
N LEU A 75 18.93 -10.00 -4.51
CA LEU A 75 19.82 -10.81 -5.34
C LEU A 75 19.52 -10.65 -6.84
N PHE A 76 18.24 -10.65 -7.23
CA PHE A 76 17.82 -10.37 -8.61
C PHE A 76 18.33 -9.01 -9.09
N TYR A 77 18.09 -7.95 -8.30
CA TYR A 77 18.48 -6.60 -8.66
C TYR A 77 20.00 -6.39 -8.69
N GLN A 78 20.75 -7.04 -7.80
CA GLN A 78 22.22 -7.01 -7.84
C GLN A 78 22.79 -7.65 -9.10
N ARG A 79 22.12 -8.65 -9.67
CA ARG A 79 22.50 -9.21 -10.97
C ARG A 79 22.07 -8.31 -12.12
N LEU A 80 20.85 -7.78 -12.09
CA LEU A 80 20.36 -6.82 -13.09
C LEU A 80 21.31 -5.62 -13.24
N ALA A 81 21.73 -5.02 -12.11
CA ALA A 81 22.60 -3.85 -12.09
C ALA A 81 24.01 -4.09 -12.68
N LYS A 82 24.41 -5.36 -12.89
CA LYS A 82 25.70 -5.72 -13.50
C LYS A 82 25.60 -5.95 -15.00
N LEU A 83 24.40 -5.91 -15.59
CA LEU A 83 24.20 -6.11 -17.02
C LEU A 83 24.31 -4.77 -17.74
N ASP A 84 25.19 -4.63 -18.72
CA ASP A 84 25.27 -3.40 -19.49
C ASP A 84 24.03 -3.23 -20.40
N GLY A 85 23.43 -2.04 -20.36
CA GLY A 85 22.34 -1.62 -21.26
C GLY A 85 20.97 -2.25 -20.98
N TRP A 86 20.79 -2.91 -19.83
CA TRP A 86 19.52 -3.53 -19.44
C TRP A 86 18.34 -2.55 -19.44
N GLU A 87 18.62 -1.26 -19.23
CA GLU A 87 17.65 -0.18 -19.17
C GLU A 87 16.91 0.00 -20.50
N THR A 88 17.53 -0.38 -21.61
CA THR A 88 16.99 -0.18 -22.97
C THR A 88 16.50 -1.48 -23.62
N LEU A 89 16.79 -2.63 -23.02
CA LEU A 89 16.34 -3.93 -23.53
C LEU A 89 14.83 -4.10 -23.35
N PRO A 90 14.15 -4.86 -24.23
CA PRO A 90 12.80 -5.34 -23.96
C PRO A 90 12.73 -6.04 -22.59
N ALA A 91 11.65 -5.82 -21.84
CA ALA A 91 11.57 -6.22 -20.43
C ALA A 91 11.84 -7.72 -20.22
N SER A 92 11.19 -8.57 -21.03
CA SER A 92 11.41 -10.03 -20.98
C SER A 92 12.87 -10.40 -21.26
N GLN A 93 13.55 -9.71 -22.17
CA GLN A 93 14.95 -10.01 -22.51
C GLN A 93 15.90 -9.57 -21.39
N ALA A 94 15.64 -8.44 -20.74
CA ALA A 94 16.40 -8.01 -19.57
C ALA A 94 16.29 -9.03 -18.44
N ILE A 95 15.06 -9.48 -18.12
CA ILE A 95 14.82 -10.49 -17.08
C ILE A 95 15.45 -11.83 -17.47
N HIS A 96 15.33 -12.25 -18.73
CA HIS A 96 15.97 -13.46 -19.23
C HIS A 96 17.50 -13.42 -19.03
N ARG A 97 18.17 -12.29 -19.27
CA ARG A 97 19.62 -12.17 -19.02
C ARG A 97 19.99 -12.27 -17.54
N VAL A 98 19.08 -11.91 -16.64
CA VAL A 98 19.26 -12.04 -15.18
C VAL A 98 19.02 -13.47 -14.71
N GLN A 99 17.91 -14.07 -15.14
CA GLN A 99 17.43 -15.38 -14.70
C GLN A 99 18.08 -16.55 -15.44
N ILE A 100 18.52 -16.32 -16.68
CA ILE A 100 19.14 -17.30 -17.58
C ILE A 100 18.22 -18.51 -17.80
N ASN A 101 16.96 -18.24 -18.14
CA ASN A 101 16.00 -19.28 -18.52
C ASN A 101 16.16 -19.68 -20.00
N SER A 102 15.37 -20.64 -20.49
CA SER A 102 15.49 -21.16 -21.86
C SER A 102 14.76 -20.34 -22.93
N ASP A 103 13.84 -19.44 -22.56
CA ASP A 103 13.02 -18.66 -23.50
C ASP A 103 13.17 -17.14 -23.23
N PRO A 104 13.85 -16.39 -24.11
CA PRO A 104 14.02 -14.95 -23.98
C PRO A 104 12.71 -14.16 -23.89
N ASN A 105 11.60 -14.70 -24.39
CA ASN A 105 10.28 -14.06 -24.41
C ASN A 105 9.33 -14.60 -23.33
N HIS A 106 9.79 -15.49 -22.45
CA HIS A 106 9.00 -16.15 -21.42
C HIS A 106 8.10 -15.19 -20.62
N TYR A 107 8.63 -14.01 -20.29
CA TYR A 107 7.94 -13.05 -19.43
C TYR A 107 6.99 -12.12 -20.18
N SER A 108 7.07 -12.03 -21.52
CA SER A 108 6.42 -10.97 -22.32
C SER A 108 4.92 -10.84 -22.03
N LYS A 109 4.23 -11.95 -21.78
CA LYS A 109 2.78 -11.96 -21.44
C LYS A 109 2.43 -11.24 -20.14
N TRP A 110 3.40 -10.99 -19.27
CA TRP A 110 3.21 -10.35 -17.96
C TRP A 110 3.52 -8.85 -17.97
N GLU A 111 4.00 -8.29 -19.07
CA GLU A 111 4.49 -6.91 -19.13
C GLU A 111 3.41 -5.91 -18.68
N ALA A 112 2.25 -5.93 -19.34
CA ALA A 112 1.14 -5.04 -19.00
C ALA A 112 0.63 -5.23 -17.55
N ALA A 113 0.60 -6.47 -17.05
CA ALA A 113 0.18 -6.75 -15.68
C ALA A 113 1.21 -6.25 -14.65
N ALA A 114 2.49 -6.41 -14.95
CA ALA A 114 3.58 -5.95 -14.10
C ALA A 114 3.65 -4.42 -14.07
N GLU A 115 3.41 -3.74 -15.19
CA GLU A 115 3.26 -2.29 -15.23
C GLU A 115 2.08 -1.82 -14.39
N GLN A 116 0.92 -2.47 -14.49
CA GLN A 116 -0.25 -2.12 -13.66
C GLN A 116 0.00 -2.33 -12.17
N VAL A 117 0.61 -3.46 -11.78
CA VAL A 117 0.93 -3.74 -10.38
C VAL A 117 2.00 -2.78 -9.88
N THR A 118 3.04 -2.54 -10.68
CA THR A 118 4.08 -1.58 -10.32
C THR A 118 3.48 -0.20 -10.19
N ALA A 119 2.74 0.30 -11.19
CA ALA A 119 2.02 1.56 -11.11
C ALA A 119 1.06 1.63 -9.92
N ALA A 120 0.29 0.58 -9.58
CA ALA A 120 -0.56 0.61 -8.40
C ALA A 120 0.22 0.74 -7.08
N LEU A 121 1.48 0.28 -7.06
CA LEU A 121 2.35 0.30 -5.90
C LEU A 121 3.36 1.47 -5.93
N THR A 122 3.69 2.01 -7.11
CA THR A 122 4.66 3.09 -7.40
C THR A 122 3.97 4.38 -7.71
N VAL A 123 2.64 4.39 -7.98
CA VAL A 123 1.78 5.53 -7.69
C VAL A 123 2.20 5.89 -6.29
N PRO A 124 3.01 6.96 -6.17
CA PRO A 124 3.13 7.52 -4.87
C PRO A 124 1.67 7.90 -4.64
N CYS A 125 1.12 7.59 -3.48
CA CYS A 125 0.23 8.62 -3.00
C CYS A 125 1.11 9.90 -3.09
N ALA A 126 0.85 10.72 -4.10
CA ALA A 126 1.83 11.69 -4.57
C ALA A 126 1.76 12.88 -3.63
N GLY A 127 2.54 12.79 -2.58
CA GLY A 127 3.29 13.90 -2.03
C GLY A 127 4.68 13.34 -1.66
N PRO A 128 5.73 14.15 -1.76
CA PRO A 128 7.09 13.72 -1.50
C PRO A 128 7.24 13.10 -0.11
N ASP A 129 8.22 12.21 0.06
CA ASP A 129 8.82 11.84 1.34
C ASP A 129 9.62 13.04 1.92
N LEU A 130 8.95 14.18 2.06
CA LEU A 130 9.30 15.16 3.07
C LEU A 130 8.78 14.57 4.39
N GLU A 131 9.51 14.77 5.49
CA GLU A 131 8.90 14.76 6.82
C GLU A 131 7.52 15.44 6.74
N LEU A 132 6.45 14.65 6.89
CA LEU A 132 5.08 15.05 6.56
C LEU A 132 4.55 15.97 7.67
N ALA A 133 4.98 17.22 7.66
CA ALA A 133 4.10 18.29 8.11
C ALA A 133 2.80 18.14 7.32
N ALA A 134 1.66 18.06 8.01
CA ALA A 134 0.38 17.98 7.32
C ALA A 134 0.26 19.13 6.32
N GLY A 135 -0.19 18.81 5.11
CA GLY A 135 -0.74 19.83 4.23
C GLY A 135 -1.88 20.56 4.96
N PRO A 136 -2.10 21.85 4.68
CA PRO A 136 -3.17 22.63 5.32
C PRO A 136 -4.52 21.93 5.18
N ARG A 137 -5.41 22.12 6.15
CA ARG A 137 -6.77 21.54 6.16
C ARG A 137 -7.48 21.80 4.82
N GLU A 138 -7.50 23.06 4.40
CA GLU A 138 -7.92 23.50 3.08
C GLU A 138 -6.78 23.31 2.08
N TRP A 139 -7.05 22.68 0.94
CA TRP A 139 -5.99 22.36 -0.01
C TRP A 139 -6.47 22.35 -1.46
N GLY A 140 -5.52 22.44 -2.39
CA GLY A 140 -5.76 22.26 -3.83
C GLY A 140 -6.64 23.31 -4.51
N GLY A 141 -6.98 24.41 -3.82
CA GLY A 141 -7.92 25.42 -4.33
C GLY A 141 -9.36 24.91 -4.43
N TYR A 142 -9.68 23.80 -3.77
CA TYR A 142 -11.02 23.22 -3.77
C TYR A 142 -11.91 23.83 -2.70
N GLU A 143 -13.21 23.64 -2.85
CA GLU A 143 -14.19 23.86 -1.79
C GLU A 143 -14.44 22.57 -1.01
N ASN A 144 -14.79 22.69 0.27
CA ASN A 144 -15.10 21.56 1.13
C ASN A 144 -16.25 20.71 0.55
N GLY A 145 -15.99 19.41 0.36
CA GLY A 145 -16.93 18.47 -0.25
C GLY A 145 -17.06 18.60 -1.78
N LYS A 146 -16.21 19.40 -2.44
CA LYS A 146 -16.18 19.56 -3.91
C LYS A 146 -14.80 19.25 -4.50
N ILE A 147 -14.14 18.24 -3.96
CA ILE A 147 -12.87 17.73 -4.46
C ILE A 147 -13.15 16.65 -5.52
N PRO A 148 -12.59 16.74 -6.73
CA PRO A 148 -12.76 15.70 -7.74
C PRO A 148 -12.13 14.40 -7.25
N THR A 149 -12.82 13.28 -7.45
CA THR A 149 -12.33 11.97 -7.00
C THR A 149 -11.00 11.56 -7.63
N SER A 150 -10.66 12.11 -8.81
CA SER A 150 -9.35 11.94 -9.46
C SER A 150 -8.20 12.60 -8.69
N ALA A 151 -8.48 13.55 -7.80
CA ALA A 151 -7.49 14.16 -6.91
C ALA A 151 -7.36 13.43 -5.57
N LEU A 152 -8.15 12.38 -5.33
CA LEU A 152 -8.18 11.61 -4.09
C LEU A 152 -7.53 10.24 -4.27
N ALA A 153 -6.90 9.75 -3.21
CA ALA A 153 -6.34 8.41 -3.15
C ALA A 153 -7.34 7.42 -2.56
N ARG A 154 -7.31 6.16 -3.02
CA ARG A 154 -8.08 5.07 -2.41
C ARG A 154 -7.39 4.57 -1.15
N VAL A 155 -8.18 4.11 -0.18
CA VAL A 155 -7.65 3.34 0.94
C VAL A 155 -7.41 1.89 0.48
N PRO A 156 -6.21 1.30 0.65
CA PRO A 156 -5.87 0.01 0.04
C PRO A 156 -6.77 -1.18 0.43
N TRP A 157 -7.23 -1.23 1.68
CA TRP A 157 -8.11 -2.30 2.19
C TRP A 157 -9.60 -1.93 2.23
N ALA A 158 -9.93 -0.68 1.89
CA ALA A 158 -11.29 -0.14 1.83
C ALA A 158 -11.42 0.69 0.53
N PRO A 159 -11.39 0.03 -0.64
CA PRO A 159 -11.25 0.70 -1.94
C PRO A 159 -12.46 1.55 -2.35
N GLU A 160 -13.55 1.52 -1.60
CA GLU A 160 -14.69 2.44 -1.65
C GLU A 160 -14.36 3.80 -1.01
N MET A 161 -13.48 3.81 -0.01
CA MET A 161 -13.07 5.02 0.71
C MET A 161 -12.03 5.83 -0.06
N ARG A 162 -12.09 7.15 0.14
CA ARG A 162 -11.19 8.12 -0.48
C ARG A 162 -10.64 9.08 0.55
N LEU A 163 -9.37 9.44 0.42
CA LEU A 163 -8.70 10.41 1.27
C LEU A 163 -7.77 11.29 0.43
N ARG A 164 -7.31 12.41 1.00
CA ARG A 164 -6.16 13.14 0.49
C ARG A 164 -4.96 12.20 0.48
N ALA A 165 -4.08 12.35 -0.51
CA ALA A 165 -3.02 11.36 -0.75
C ALA A 165 -2.10 11.16 0.47
N ASP A 166 -1.72 12.22 1.17
CA ASP A 166 -0.89 12.17 2.39
C ASP A 166 -1.59 11.46 3.56
N ALA A 167 -2.86 11.81 3.81
CA ALA A 167 -3.70 11.11 4.77
C ALA A 167 -3.81 9.62 4.45
N ALA A 168 -4.03 9.25 3.18
CA ALA A 168 -4.10 7.85 2.74
C ALA A 168 -2.78 7.08 3.02
N ARG A 169 -1.61 7.69 2.76
CA ARG A 169 -0.30 7.08 3.10
C ARG A 169 -0.17 6.87 4.59
N SER A 170 -0.46 7.91 5.35
CA SER A 170 -0.37 7.86 6.80
C SER A 170 -1.29 6.78 7.37
N LEU A 171 -2.54 6.71 6.90
CA LEU A 171 -3.50 5.70 7.33
C LEU A 171 -3.02 4.30 6.98
N THR A 172 -2.38 4.13 5.82
CA THR A 172 -1.79 2.85 5.42
C THR A 172 -0.67 2.41 6.38
N LYS A 173 0.18 3.34 6.83
CA LYS A 173 1.21 3.06 7.84
C LYS A 173 0.58 2.72 9.20
N LEU A 174 -0.44 3.47 9.61
CA LEU A 174 -1.20 3.20 10.84
C LEU A 174 -1.83 1.80 10.80
N ASN A 175 -2.50 1.46 9.70
CA ASN A 175 -3.16 0.18 9.56
C ASN A 175 -2.17 -0.99 9.54
N ALA A 176 -0.97 -0.82 8.97
CA ALA A 176 0.07 -1.84 9.06
C ALA A 176 0.45 -2.16 10.52
N ALA A 177 0.55 -1.15 11.39
CA ALA A 177 0.80 -1.35 12.82
C ALA A 177 -0.43 -1.89 13.57
N PHE A 178 -1.63 -1.45 13.18
CA PHE A 178 -2.89 -1.96 13.73
C PHE A 178 -3.02 -3.47 13.47
N ARG A 179 -2.75 -3.91 12.24
CA ARG A 179 -2.73 -5.32 11.84
C ARG A 179 -1.73 -6.16 12.63
N GLN A 180 -0.57 -5.60 12.99
CA GLN A 180 0.40 -6.31 13.84
C GLN A 180 -0.16 -6.60 15.24
N THR A 181 -1.09 -5.76 15.72
CA THR A 181 -1.71 -5.92 17.04
C THR A 181 -2.95 -6.82 16.97
N PHE A 182 -3.83 -6.60 16.00
CA PHE A 182 -5.16 -7.23 15.97
C PHE A 182 -5.28 -8.36 14.94
N GLY A 183 -4.30 -8.53 14.04
CA GLY A 183 -4.32 -9.55 13.00
C GLY A 183 -5.24 -9.24 11.82
N TYR A 184 -5.86 -8.06 11.79
CA TYR A 184 -6.86 -7.70 10.80
C TYR A 184 -6.81 -6.19 10.45
N ASP A 185 -7.35 -5.80 9.30
CA ASP A 185 -7.37 -4.41 8.84
C ASP A 185 -8.36 -3.55 9.63
N LEU A 186 -7.99 -2.32 9.98
CA LEU A 186 -8.84 -1.35 10.67
C LEU A 186 -10.16 -1.14 9.90
N PRO A 187 -11.33 -1.53 10.45
CA PRO A 187 -12.59 -1.31 9.78
C PRO A 187 -12.91 0.19 9.71
N LEU A 188 -13.39 0.63 8.55
CA LEU A 188 -13.76 2.02 8.28
C LEU A 188 -15.23 2.09 7.88
N ASN A 189 -15.93 3.10 8.39
CA ASN A 189 -17.31 3.40 8.08
C ASN A 189 -17.45 4.62 7.15
N ASP A 190 -16.49 5.55 7.18
CA ASP A 190 -16.51 6.73 6.31
C ASP A 190 -15.09 7.28 6.05
N GLY A 191 -14.96 8.06 4.97
CA GLY A 191 -13.77 8.78 4.53
C GLY A 191 -14.15 10.12 3.94
N TYR A 192 -13.75 10.43 2.70
CA TYR A 192 -14.20 11.64 2.01
C TYR A 192 -15.73 11.64 1.79
N ARG A 193 -16.38 12.71 2.26
CA ARG A 193 -17.81 12.97 2.06
C ARG A 193 -17.98 14.21 1.19
N ASP A 194 -18.65 14.06 0.06
CA ASP A 194 -18.92 15.18 -0.84
C ASP A 194 -19.99 16.12 -0.25
N TYR A 195 -20.16 17.28 -0.88
CA TYR A 195 -21.06 18.32 -0.40
C TYR A 195 -22.52 17.83 -0.32
N ALA A 196 -22.95 17.08 -1.34
CA ALA A 196 -24.30 16.51 -1.37
C ALA A 196 -24.51 15.48 -0.26
N GLY A 197 -23.53 14.61 -0.02
CA GLY A 197 -23.52 13.67 1.10
C GLY A 197 -23.54 14.39 2.45
N GLN A 198 -22.86 15.53 2.58
CA GLN A 198 -22.92 16.33 3.82
C GLN A 198 -24.28 17.01 4.00
N VAL A 199 -24.95 17.45 2.93
CA VAL A 199 -26.35 17.94 2.99
C VAL A 199 -27.28 16.84 3.51
N GLU A 200 -27.13 15.61 3.00
CA GLU A 200 -27.95 14.48 3.44
C GLU A 200 -27.64 14.08 4.89
N ALA A 201 -26.36 14.04 5.27
CA ALA A 201 -25.97 13.81 6.66
C ALA A 201 -26.57 14.86 7.60
N LYS A 202 -26.58 16.14 7.21
CA LYS A 202 -27.21 17.21 7.99
C LYS A 202 -28.73 17.01 8.13
N ARG A 203 -29.39 16.55 7.06
CA ARG A 203 -30.82 16.24 7.07
C ARG A 203 -31.15 15.10 8.02
N ILE A 204 -30.32 14.06 8.07
CA ILE A 204 -30.55 12.86 8.89
C ILE A 204 -30.18 13.11 10.35
N TYR A 205 -29.00 13.68 10.61
CA TYR A 205 -28.39 13.73 11.94
C TYR A 205 -28.54 15.10 12.63
N GLY A 206 -29.05 16.12 11.95
CA GLY A 206 -29.38 17.41 12.56
C GLY A 206 -28.15 18.07 13.21
N ALA A 207 -28.21 18.31 14.52
CA ALA A 207 -27.13 18.97 15.26
C ALA A 207 -25.82 18.16 15.28
N GLU A 208 -25.90 16.84 15.17
CA GLU A 208 -24.76 15.92 15.21
C GLU A 208 -23.94 15.91 13.90
N ALA A 209 -24.45 16.53 12.83
CA ALA A 209 -23.74 16.68 11.57
C ALA A 209 -23.25 18.11 11.38
N ALA A 210 -22.01 18.25 10.91
CA ALA A 210 -21.46 19.54 10.50
C ALA A 210 -22.33 20.21 9.41
N THR A 211 -22.35 21.54 9.41
CA THR A 211 -22.97 22.32 8.33
C THR A 211 -22.32 21.96 6.98
N PRO A 212 -23.10 21.79 5.90
CA PRO A 212 -22.54 21.53 4.58
C PRO A 212 -21.48 22.56 4.19
N GLY A 213 -20.28 22.09 3.85
CA GLY A 213 -19.12 22.92 3.55
C GLY A 213 -18.17 23.19 4.73
N SER A 214 -18.42 22.65 5.93
CA SER A 214 -17.52 22.82 7.09
C SER A 214 -16.99 21.50 7.70
N SER A 215 -17.31 20.36 7.10
CA SER A 215 -16.96 19.02 7.62
C SER A 215 -15.52 18.63 7.29
N ASN A 216 -14.79 18.01 8.22
CA ASN A 216 -13.44 17.51 7.92
C ASN A 216 -13.43 16.33 6.93
N HIS A 217 -14.52 15.57 6.83
CA HIS A 217 -14.69 14.59 5.75
C HIS A 217 -14.69 15.26 4.38
N GLY A 218 -15.21 16.49 4.26
CA GLY A 218 -15.21 17.25 3.01
C GLY A 218 -13.83 17.72 2.55
N TRP A 219 -12.81 17.63 3.40
CA TRP A 219 -11.41 17.88 3.05
C TRP A 219 -10.61 16.60 2.79
N ALA A 220 -11.26 15.42 2.90
CA ALA A 220 -10.64 14.11 2.72
C ALA A 220 -9.49 13.83 3.72
N ILE A 221 -9.59 14.41 4.93
CA ILE A 221 -8.60 14.27 6.01
C ILE A 221 -9.22 13.69 7.29
N ALA A 222 -10.42 13.14 7.21
CA ALA A 222 -11.09 12.48 8.33
C ALA A 222 -11.53 11.07 7.94
N ILE A 223 -11.60 10.20 8.94
CA ILE A 223 -12.16 8.86 8.85
C ILE A 223 -13.11 8.61 10.01
N ASP A 224 -14.09 7.74 9.77
CA ASP A 224 -14.87 7.10 10.83
C ASP A 224 -14.39 5.66 11.01
N ALA A 225 -13.79 5.35 12.15
CA ALA A 225 -13.39 4.00 12.53
C ALA A 225 -14.61 3.18 12.99
N GLY A 226 -14.65 1.92 12.59
CA GLY A 226 -15.80 1.06 12.83
C GLY A 226 -15.48 -0.34 13.33
N THR A 227 -16.51 -1.17 13.32
CA THR A 227 -16.43 -2.62 13.45
C THR A 227 -16.62 -3.28 12.09
N TYR A 228 -16.34 -4.59 11.99
CA TYR A 228 -16.67 -5.37 10.79
C TYR A 228 -18.15 -5.44 10.44
N THR A 229 -19.02 -5.08 11.38
CA THR A 229 -20.48 -4.97 11.16
C THR A 229 -20.92 -3.55 10.84
N HIS A 230 -19.98 -2.66 10.49
CA HIS A 230 -20.19 -1.25 10.20
C HIS A 230 -20.83 -0.45 11.34
N MET A 231 -20.60 -0.87 12.59
CA MET A 231 -20.99 -0.10 13.77
C MET A 231 -19.90 0.90 14.13
N ARG A 232 -20.27 2.02 14.76
CA ARG A 232 -19.32 2.99 15.33
C ARG A 232 -18.61 2.34 16.52
N ILE A 233 -17.30 2.59 16.65
CA ILE A 233 -16.56 2.20 17.86
C ILE A 233 -16.94 3.11 19.04
N SER A 234 -16.77 2.61 20.26
CA SER A 234 -17.01 3.33 21.53
C SER A 234 -15.70 3.72 22.22
N PHE A 235 -15.77 4.65 23.19
CA PHE A 235 -14.61 5.13 23.97
C PHE A 235 -13.94 4.05 24.83
N ASP A 236 -14.63 2.96 25.13
CA ASP A 236 -14.12 1.79 25.87
C ASP A 236 -13.63 0.66 24.96
N SER A 237 -13.73 0.82 23.63
CA SER A 237 -13.31 -0.21 22.69
C SER A 237 -11.79 -0.37 22.62
N ALA A 238 -11.34 -1.61 22.35
CA ALA A 238 -9.92 -1.89 22.14
C ALA A 238 -9.35 -1.10 20.95
N THR A 239 -10.14 -0.89 19.90
CA THR A 239 -9.77 -0.06 18.74
C THR A 239 -9.50 1.38 19.15
N TYR A 240 -10.41 2.00 19.92
CA TYR A 240 -10.24 3.37 20.40
C TYR A 240 -9.01 3.51 21.31
N SER A 241 -8.84 2.61 22.27
CA SER A 241 -7.68 2.57 23.17
C SER A 241 -6.35 2.44 22.40
N TRP A 242 -6.32 1.61 21.36
CA TRP A 242 -5.14 1.46 20.52
C TRP A 242 -4.87 2.72 19.68
N LEU A 243 -5.90 3.28 19.05
CA LEU A 243 -5.76 4.48 18.21
C LEU A 243 -5.35 5.71 19.03
N THR A 244 -5.86 5.86 20.25
CA THR A 244 -5.43 6.94 21.15
C THR A 244 -3.97 6.82 21.56
N THR A 245 -3.48 5.59 21.74
CA THR A 245 -2.08 5.32 22.12
C THR A 245 -1.11 5.49 20.94
N ASN A 246 -1.53 5.11 19.73
CA ASN A 246 -0.63 4.96 18.58
C ASN A 246 -0.88 5.95 17.44
N GLY A 247 -2.11 6.42 17.27
CA GLY A 247 -2.57 7.18 16.11
C GLY A 247 -1.76 8.44 15.85
N ALA A 248 -1.42 9.17 16.92
CA ALA A 248 -0.64 10.42 16.83
C ALA A 248 0.74 10.20 16.19
N ARG A 249 1.37 9.02 16.33
CA ARG A 249 2.64 8.68 15.68
C ARG A 249 2.53 8.63 14.16
N TYR A 250 1.32 8.45 13.65
CA TYR A 250 0.99 8.48 12.24
C TYR A 250 0.29 9.79 11.86
N GLY A 251 0.03 10.69 12.81
CA GLY A 251 -0.68 11.94 12.57
C GLY A 251 -2.20 11.81 12.53
N TRP A 252 -2.76 10.72 13.04
CA TRP A 252 -4.21 10.56 13.22
C TRP A 252 -4.60 10.80 14.67
N VAL A 253 -5.50 11.75 14.90
CA VAL A 253 -5.91 12.14 16.25
C VAL A 253 -7.43 12.11 16.36
N ASN A 254 -7.92 11.69 17.52
CA ASN A 254 -9.29 12.01 17.91
C ASN A 254 -9.27 13.45 18.44
N PRO A 255 -9.91 14.41 17.75
CA PRO A 255 -9.78 15.83 18.07
C PRO A 255 -10.46 16.16 19.40
N ASP A 256 -10.00 17.20 20.10
CA ASP A 256 -10.50 17.53 21.45
C ASP A 256 -12.00 17.84 21.49
N TRP A 257 -12.56 18.39 20.40
CA TRP A 257 -13.99 18.65 20.32
C TRP A 257 -14.85 17.39 20.30
N ALA A 258 -14.29 16.26 19.84
CA ALA A 258 -14.98 14.97 19.69
C ALA A 258 -14.87 14.07 20.93
N LYS A 259 -14.09 14.47 21.94
CA LYS A 259 -13.90 13.72 23.18
C LYS A 259 -15.02 14.04 24.18
N PRO A 260 -15.27 13.16 25.17
CA PRO A 260 -16.21 13.45 26.24
C PRO A 260 -15.88 14.76 26.95
N GLY A 261 -16.86 15.68 26.97
CA GLY A 261 -16.68 17.03 27.54
C GLY A 261 -16.07 18.05 26.57
N GLY A 262 -15.92 17.69 25.30
CA GLY A 262 -15.55 18.59 24.21
C GLY A 262 -16.68 19.56 23.83
N THR A 263 -16.41 20.39 22.81
CA THR A 263 -17.37 21.40 22.32
C THR A 263 -18.33 20.88 21.25
N GLY A 264 -18.11 19.66 20.75
CA GLY A 264 -18.95 19.00 19.74
C GLY A 264 -19.61 17.73 20.28
N PRO A 265 -20.20 16.92 19.39
CA PRO A 265 -20.73 15.62 19.77
C PRO A 265 -19.60 14.67 20.17
N ASP A 266 -19.94 13.70 21.03
CA ASP A 266 -19.04 12.65 21.49
C ASP A 266 -18.82 11.62 20.36
N GLU A 267 -17.65 11.65 19.72
CA GLU A 267 -17.36 10.83 18.52
C GLU A 267 -16.06 10.01 18.69
N ALA A 268 -16.15 8.88 19.41
CA ALA A 268 -15.03 7.94 19.54
C ALA A 268 -14.55 7.38 18.19
N TRP A 269 -15.43 7.34 17.20
CA TRP A 269 -15.15 6.84 15.86
C TRP A 269 -14.48 7.88 14.96
N HIS A 270 -14.54 9.18 15.26
CA HIS A 270 -14.05 10.23 14.36
C HIS A 270 -12.57 10.50 14.59
N TRP A 271 -11.77 10.40 13.53
CA TRP A 271 -10.33 10.64 13.57
C TRP A 271 -9.90 11.56 12.44
N GLU A 272 -9.04 12.52 12.75
CA GLU A 272 -8.55 13.54 11.83
C GLU A 272 -7.05 13.39 11.59
N TYR A 273 -6.65 13.58 10.33
CA TYR A 273 -5.25 13.63 9.96
C TYR A 273 -4.71 15.05 10.15
N HIS A 274 -3.80 15.20 11.11
CA HIS A 274 -3.12 16.47 11.46
C HIS A 274 -1.62 16.45 11.09
N GLY A 275 -1.13 15.36 10.49
CA GLY A 275 0.29 15.21 10.13
C GLY A 275 1.15 14.68 11.27
N THR A 276 2.36 14.25 10.95
CA THR A 276 3.32 13.76 11.95
C THR A 276 4.19 14.93 12.39
N VAL A 277 4.22 15.20 13.70
CA VAL A 277 5.26 16.04 14.33
C VAL A 277 6.59 15.33 14.37
#